data_AF-A0A4P5YS13-F1
#
_entry.id   AF-A0A4P5YS13-F1
#
_cell.length_a   1.000
_cell.length_b   1.000
_cell.length_c   1.000
_cell.angle_alpha   90.00
_cell.angle_beta   90.00
_cell.angle_gamma   90.00
#
_symmetry.space_group_name_H-M   'P 1'
#
loop_
_entity.id
_entity.type
_entity.pdbx_description
1 polymer ?
#
loop_
_entity_poly.entity_id
_entity_poly.type
_entity_poly.pdbx_seq_one_letter_code
_entity_poly.pdbx_strand_id
1 'polypeptide(L)'
;MAGFDLHGDSNPNDNDLRQLSRITEGLTGAEIEAVYLEAMFAAFERSTEPTDLDIAGVLNGFVPLSRLMAEQIEGLRRWSCGRARPATSAPLASVKTRKLEV
;
A
#
# COMPACT_ATOMS: atom_id res chain seq x y z
N MET A 1 17.85 30.09 -6.02
CA MET A 1 17.44 28.93 -5.19
C MET A 1 16.10 28.47 -5.75
N ALA A 2 16.15 27.59 -6.76
CA ALA A 2 14.99 27.21 -7.54
C ALA A 2 14.02 26.42 -6.66
N GLY A 3 12.77 26.89 -6.61
CA GLY A 3 11.66 26.16 -6.03
C GLY A 3 11.53 24.82 -6.75
N PHE A 4 11.46 23.76 -5.96
CA PHE A 4 11.10 22.44 -6.42
C PHE A 4 9.60 22.48 -6.76
N ASP A 5 9.30 22.85 -8.00
CA ASP A 5 7.95 22.77 -8.54
C ASP A 5 7.56 21.30 -8.58
N LEU A 6 6.78 20.87 -7.58
CA LEU A 6 5.97 19.66 -7.61
C LEU A 6 4.84 19.85 -8.64
N HIS A 7 5.19 20.01 -9.91
CA HIS A 7 4.25 19.82 -10.99
C HIS A 7 3.96 18.32 -11.05
N GLY A 8 2.83 17.94 -10.46
CA GLY A 8 2.21 16.66 -10.71
C GLY A 8 1.85 16.61 -12.19
N ASP A 9 2.71 15.95 -12.96
CA ASP A 9 2.47 15.66 -14.36
C ASP A 9 1.22 14.80 -14.45
N SER A 10 0.13 15.42 -14.89
CA SER A 10 -1.16 14.77 -15.15
C SER A 10 -1.06 13.93 -16.43
N ASN A 11 -0.20 12.90 -16.40
CA ASN A 11 -0.15 11.89 -17.42
C ASN A 11 -1.40 11.01 -17.28
N PRO A 12 -2.17 10.71 -18.34
CA PRO A 12 -3.36 9.86 -18.25
C PRO A 12 -3.13 8.54 -17.50
N ASN A 13 -1.93 7.96 -17.61
CA ASN A 13 -1.51 6.75 -16.87
C ASN A 13 -1.50 6.93 -15.33
N ASP A 14 -1.39 8.16 -14.83
CA ASP A 14 -1.39 8.45 -13.39
C ASP A 14 -2.80 8.28 -12.79
N ASN A 15 -3.85 8.41 -13.60
CA ASN A 15 -5.22 8.14 -13.17
C ASN A 15 -5.46 6.64 -12.96
N ASP A 16 -4.89 5.80 -13.82
CA ASP A 16 -5.02 4.35 -13.77
C ASP A 16 -4.27 3.78 -12.56
N LEU A 17 -3.03 4.26 -12.32
CA LEU A 17 -2.26 3.91 -11.13
C LEU A 17 -2.95 4.33 -9.83
N ARG A 18 -3.66 5.47 -9.81
CA ARG A 18 -4.44 5.90 -8.65
C ARG A 18 -5.63 4.98 -8.38
N GLN A 19 -6.26 4.43 -9.41
CA GLN A 19 -7.34 3.46 -9.23
C GLN A 19 -6.80 2.13 -8.72
N LEU A 20 -5.73 1.61 -9.33
CA LEU A 20 -5.05 0.39 -8.90
C LEU A 20 -4.58 0.49 -7.44
N SER A 21 -3.99 1.63 -7.05
CA SER A 21 -3.58 1.88 -5.66
C SER A 21 -4.77 1.80 -4.69
N ARG A 22 -5.96 2.29 -5.06
CA ARG A 22 -7.14 2.25 -4.19
C ARG A 22 -7.69 0.84 -4.02
N ILE A 23 -7.73 0.05 -5.10
CA ILE A 23 -8.30 -1.31 -5.05
C ILE A 23 -7.34 -2.32 -4.41
N THR A 24 -6.04 -2.00 -4.35
CA THR A 24 -5.00 -2.81 -3.70
C THR A 24 -4.66 -2.36 -2.28
N GLU A 25 -5.42 -1.41 -1.72
CA GLU A 25 -5.21 -0.93 -0.36
C GLU A 25 -5.31 -2.08 0.65
N GLY A 26 -4.30 -2.20 1.50
CA GLY A 26 -4.20 -3.26 2.50
C GLY A 26 -3.58 -4.56 2.01
N LEU A 27 -3.21 -4.69 0.74
CA LEU A 27 -2.32 -5.76 0.28
C LEU A 27 -0.88 -5.47 0.71
N THR A 28 -0.14 -6.54 0.95
CA THR A 28 1.33 -6.50 1.10
C THR A 28 1.99 -6.46 -0.28
N GLY A 29 3.28 -6.09 -0.33
CA GLY A 29 4.03 -6.10 -1.59
C GLY A 29 4.06 -7.46 -2.29
N ALA A 30 4.14 -8.56 -1.51
CA ALA A 30 4.09 -9.92 -2.04
C ALA A 30 2.71 -10.27 -2.64
N GLU A 31 1.64 -9.76 -2.06
CA GLU A 31 0.28 -9.98 -2.58
C GLU A 31 0.03 -9.17 -3.85
N ILE A 32 0.56 -7.94 -3.93
CA ILE A 32 0.51 -7.14 -5.17
C ILE A 32 1.22 -7.87 -6.31
N GLU A 33 2.41 -8.43 -6.05
CA GLU A 33 3.15 -9.23 -7.03
C GLU A 33 2.35 -10.47 -7.46
N ALA A 34 1.79 -11.21 -6.52
CA ALA A 34 0.99 -12.41 -6.82
C ALA A 34 -0.23 -12.08 -7.68
N VAL A 35 -0.97 -11.02 -7.34
CA VAL A 35 -2.14 -10.55 -8.11
C VAL A 35 -1.73 -10.17 -9.54
N TYR A 36 -0.60 -9.46 -9.70
CA TYR A 36 -0.11 -9.09 -11.02
C TYR A 36 0.28 -10.30 -11.86
N LEU A 37 0.97 -11.28 -11.26
CA LEU A 37 1.35 -12.53 -11.92
C LEU A 37 0.11 -13.33 -12.38
N GLU A 38 -0.92 -13.43 -11.55
CA GLU A 38 -2.19 -14.07 -11.93
C GLU A 38 -2.88 -13.33 -13.08
N ALA A 39 -2.88 -12.00 -13.06
CA ALA A 39 -3.42 -11.21 -14.18
C ALA A 39 -2.61 -11.44 -15.48
N MET A 40 -1.29 -11.57 -15.39
CA MET A 40 -0.46 -11.93 -16.55
C MET A 40 -0.83 -13.31 -17.11
N PHE A 41 -1.06 -14.30 -16.25
CA PHE A 41 -1.50 -15.62 -16.71
C PHE A 41 -2.88 -15.56 -17.41
N ALA A 42 -3.81 -14.76 -16.90
CA ALA A 42 -5.12 -14.56 -17.54
C ALA A 42 -5.01 -13.85 -18.91
N ALA A 43 -4.10 -12.88 -19.04
CA ALA A 43 -3.88 -12.15 -20.28
C ALA A 43 -3.02 -12.92 -21.31
N PHE A 44 -2.29 -13.94 -20.87
CA PHE A 44 -1.40 -14.74 -21.71
C PHE A 44 -2.12 -15.37 -22.90
N GLU A 45 -3.36 -15.84 -22.72
CA GLU A 45 -4.18 -16.41 -23.82
C GLU A 45 -4.41 -15.42 -24.97
N ARG A 46 -4.42 -14.12 -24.66
CA ARG A 46 -4.60 -13.05 -25.64
C ARG A 46 -3.28 -12.55 -26.23
N SER A 47 -2.14 -13.04 -25.73
CA SER A 47 -0.79 -12.54 -26.09
C SER A 47 -0.66 -11.02 -25.86
N THR A 48 -1.29 -10.51 -24.82
CA THR A 48 -1.27 -9.09 -24.42
C THR A 48 -0.82 -8.93 -22.98
N GLU A 49 -0.42 -7.71 -22.61
CA GLU A 49 -0.22 -7.34 -21.20
C GLU A 49 -1.56 -7.40 -20.44
N PRO A 50 -1.57 -7.73 -19.14
CA PRO A 50 -2.75 -7.58 -18.30
C PRO A 50 -3.31 -6.17 -18.32
N THR A 51 -4.63 -6.10 -18.36
CA THR A 51 -5.40 -4.86 -18.22
C THR A 51 -5.84 -4.70 -16.76
N ASP A 52 -6.25 -3.49 -16.39
CA ASP A 52 -6.83 -3.20 -15.07
C ASP A 52 -8.04 -4.09 -14.74
N LEU A 53 -8.79 -4.52 -15.77
CA LEU A 53 -9.90 -5.45 -15.62
C LEU A 53 -9.46 -6.87 -15.26
N ASP A 54 -8.34 -7.34 -15.80
CA ASP A 54 -7.78 -8.65 -15.44
C ASP A 54 -7.33 -8.63 -13.97
N ILE A 55 -6.65 -7.54 -13.55
CA ILE A 55 -6.23 -7.32 -12.16
C ILE A 55 -7.45 -7.27 -11.23
N ALA A 56 -8.49 -6.50 -11.58
CA ALA A 56 -9.71 -6.42 -10.80
C ALA A 56 -10.44 -7.77 -10.70
N GLY A 57 -10.39 -8.58 -11.77
CA GLY A 57 -10.94 -9.93 -11.80
C GLY A 57 -10.26 -10.85 -10.78
N VAL A 58 -8.92 -10.81 -10.73
CA VAL A 58 -8.13 -11.56 -9.73
C VAL A 58 -8.45 -11.11 -8.31
N LEU A 59 -8.49 -9.79 -8.08
CA LEU A 59 -8.76 -9.21 -6.76
C LEU A 59 -10.12 -9.60 -6.17
N ASN A 60 -11.13 -9.87 -7.01
CA ASN A 60 -12.47 -10.26 -6.55
C ASN A 60 -12.48 -11.61 -5.79
N GLY A 61 -11.54 -12.51 -6.11
CA GLY A 61 -11.36 -13.78 -5.41
C GLY A 61 -10.36 -13.73 -4.25
N PHE A 62 -9.71 -12.58 -4.06
CA PHE A 62 -8.55 -12.45 -3.18
C PHE A 62 -8.95 -12.03 -1.76
N VAL A 63 -8.43 -12.72 -0.75
CA VAL A 63 -8.59 -12.32 0.65
C VAL A 63 -7.24 -11.80 1.17
N PRO A 64 -7.10 -10.48 1.40
CA PRO A 64 -5.82 -9.91 1.83
C PRO A 64 -5.36 -10.43 3.19
N LEU A 65 -4.05 -10.58 3.37
CA LEU A 65 -3.40 -10.96 4.63
C LEU A 65 -3.72 -9.99 5.76
N SER A 66 -3.83 -8.69 5.44
CA SER A 66 -4.26 -7.66 6.40
C SER A 66 -5.63 -7.97 7.01
N ARG A 67 -6.50 -8.67 6.27
CA ARG A 67 -7.81 -9.12 6.73
C ARG A 67 -7.75 -10.52 7.35
N LEU A 68 -7.07 -11.46 6.70
CA LEU A 68 -6.97 -12.85 7.14
C LEU A 68 -6.27 -12.97 8.50
N MET A 69 -5.20 -12.20 8.70
CA MET A 69 -4.33 -12.27 9.88
C MET A 69 -4.40 -10.99 10.73
N ALA A 70 -5.52 -10.27 10.67
CA ALA A 70 -5.70 -8.98 11.31
C ALA A 70 -5.29 -8.96 12.79
N GLU A 71 -5.70 -9.98 13.56
CA GLU A 71 -5.39 -10.08 15.00
C GLU A 71 -3.89 -10.26 15.27
N GLN A 72 -3.22 -11.10 14.47
CA GLN A 72 -1.79 -11.35 14.60
C GLN A 72 -0.99 -10.10 14.24
N ILE A 73 -1.39 -9.41 13.16
CA ILE A 73 -0.79 -8.14 12.74
C ILE A 73 -0.95 -7.09 13.85
N GLU A 74 -2.13 -6.99 14.47
CA GLU A 74 -2.37 -6.06 15.57
C GLU A 74 -1.55 -6.42 16.83
N GLY A 75 -1.38 -7.71 17.10
CA GLY A 75 -0.45 -8.19 18.12
C GLY A 75 0.99 -7.72 17.87
N LEU A 76 1.48 -7.89 16.64
CA LEU A 76 2.82 -7.46 16.23
C LEU A 76 3.00 -5.95 16.28
N ARG A 77 1.99 -5.17 15.83
CA ARG A 77 2.00 -3.70 15.91
C ARG A 77 2.20 -3.25 17.35
N ARG A 78 1.39 -3.75 18.29
CA ARG A 78 1.50 -3.44 19.72
C ARG A 78 2.83 -3.87 20.31
N TRP A 79 3.31 -5.06 19.96
CA TRP A 79 4.61 -5.54 20.43
C TRP A 79 5.76 -4.62 19.98
N SER A 80 5.71 -4.13 18.73
CA SER A 80 6.73 -3.28 18.13
C SER A 80 6.82 -1.87 18.74
N CYS A 81 5.77 -1.39 19.43
CA CYS A 81 5.75 -0.08 20.06
C CYS A 81 6.90 0.06 21.08
N GLY A 82 7.79 1.03 20.83
CA GLY A 82 8.99 1.25 21.65
C GLY A 82 10.10 0.21 21.45
N ARG A 83 9.90 -0.78 20.58
CA ARG A 83 10.89 -1.82 20.24
C ARG A 83 11.45 -1.68 18.82
N ALA A 84 10.70 -1.08 17.90
CA ALA A 84 11.12 -0.85 16.52
C ALA A 84 11.14 0.66 16.17
N ARG A 85 11.98 1.04 15.20
CA ARG A 85 11.93 2.37 14.58
C ARG A 85 10.71 2.44 13.66
N PRO A 86 9.86 3.48 13.74
CA PRO A 86 8.72 3.63 12.83
C PRO A 86 9.22 3.85 11.40
N ALA A 87 8.53 3.23 10.44
CA ALA A 87 8.87 3.31 9.00
C ALA A 87 8.55 4.69 8.41
N THR A 88 7.49 5.34 8.89
CA THR A 88 7.09 6.70 8.56
C THR A 88 7.36 7.63 9.74
N SER A 89 7.42 8.95 9.48
CA SER A 89 7.37 9.93 10.57
C SER A 89 6.14 9.62 11.42
N ALA A 90 6.35 9.45 12.73
CA ALA A 90 5.25 9.19 13.64
C ALA A 90 4.16 10.26 13.40
N PRO A 91 2.87 9.87 13.29
CA PRO A 91 1.81 10.88 13.30
C PRO A 91 2.02 11.70 14.56
N LEU A 92 2.03 13.04 14.43
CA LEU A 92 2.33 14.01 15.48
C LEU A 92 1.72 13.58 16.82
N ALA A 93 2.44 12.78 17.59
CA ALA A 93 2.04 12.40 18.92
C ALA A 93 2.22 13.69 19.72
N SER A 94 1.11 14.23 20.25
CA SER A 94 1.12 15.43 21.09
C SER A 94 2.25 15.30 22.10
N VAL A 95 3.31 16.09 21.91
CA VAL A 95 4.45 16.14 22.81
C VAL A 95 3.92 16.68 24.14
N LYS A 96 3.65 15.80 25.11
CA LYS A 96 3.50 16.23 26.50
C LYS A 96 4.86 16.74 26.97
N THR A 97 5.03 18.05 26.96
CA THR A 97 6.16 18.74 27.58
C THR A 97 6.21 18.34 29.06
N ARG A 98 7.22 17.55 29.43
CA ARG A 98 7.56 17.35 30.84
C ARG A 98 8.17 18.66 31.33
N LYS A 99 7.41 19.41 32.13
CA LYS A 99 7.89 20.60 32.83
C LYS A 99 9.01 20.14 33.78
N LEU A 100 10.23 20.62 33.54
CA LEU A 100 11.33 20.45 34.49
C LEU A 100 11.06 21.42 35.64
N GLU A 101 10.75 20.89 36.81
CA GLU A 101 10.82 21.67 38.04
C GLU A 101 12.29 21.74 38.46
N VAL A 102 12.74 22.98 38.69
CA VAL A 102 14.06 23.37 39.23
C VAL A 102 13.91 23.53 40.74
#